data_AF-A0AAV4N992-F1
#
_entry.id   AF-A0AAV4N992-F1
#
_cell.length_a   1.000
_cell.length_b   1.000
_cell.length_c   1.000
_cell.angle_alpha   90.00
_cell.angle_beta   90.00
_cell.angle_gamma   90.00
#
_symmetry.space_group_name_H-M   'P 1'
#
loop_
_entity.id
_entity.type
_entity.pdbx_description
1 polymer ?
#
loop_
_entity_poly.entity_id
_entity_poly.type
_entity_poly.pdbx_seq_one_letter_code
_entity_poly.pdbx_strand_id
1 'polypeptide(L)'
;MKKHIGDLALQAGLPTEALPLYLSSMEYLKSGQDWLWLAAAYEGQCTASLILQFETKDISVKENSPDRFKIPMPKLMKMTASQSKSLPPYLDPVEFKTLGKYILNFEDMAEKYEEAILHYEKYQGAAIVELECSMKAARVFIGYQKYLDATKMLQNVVFTSVVQTDNEKVTRFNALAQVFTEMGFHRKASFFKRMAAKACVAHANPNPNWLKCYYLMIESFPGFLLPLDVEEYPSDNSLGWPCLQYQLLYDIGKVSLMLNYQAVTVRHLTYALHTQLNRLTPTQLRVLCRHLEELTAKCEGAPVPLILENGVTIPPVNLLNLPRVKSFKLQSLRPHLRPVKIVTLDMKSDSEQDSIFIFQLSQEIDLQKVGSGFSLKHCTYFKWVEGDICEVALQVFNPLPFELKITNMSILADDIPFESFPACLSLPAESGPYPVTLHGSPVGSGKLQTLGYTTHVMGVKNICLLKDIPAIRKPNFTIDVIPRLPTT
;
A
#
# COMPACT_ATOMS: atom_id res chain seq x y z
N MET A 1 52.75 -1.65 -0.91
CA MET A 1 52.86 -0.46 -0.02
C MET A 1 52.08 0.74 -0.56
N LYS A 2 52.43 1.32 -1.73
CA LYS A 2 51.77 2.54 -2.24
C LYS A 2 50.23 2.48 -2.33
N LYS A 3 49.66 1.39 -2.85
CA LYS A 3 48.20 1.17 -2.90
C LYS A 3 47.55 1.25 -1.52
N HIS A 4 48.14 0.57 -0.53
CA HIS A 4 47.63 0.57 0.84
C HIS A 4 47.67 1.97 1.48
N ILE A 5 48.75 2.73 1.25
CA ILE A 5 48.84 4.13 1.70
C ILE A 5 47.78 4.98 0.99
N GLY A 6 47.52 4.73 -0.30
CA GLY A 6 46.42 5.36 -1.04
C GLY A 6 45.04 5.09 -0.41
N ASP A 7 44.77 3.84 -0.02
CA ASP A 7 43.52 3.48 0.68
C ASP A 7 43.38 4.22 2.02
N LEU A 8 44.47 4.32 2.79
CA LEU A 8 44.49 5.06 4.05
C LEU A 8 44.28 6.56 3.83
N ALA A 9 44.92 7.15 2.80
CA ALA A 9 44.73 8.56 2.45
C ALA A 9 43.28 8.84 2.05
N LEU A 10 42.65 7.95 1.28
CA LEU A 10 41.25 8.07 0.90
C LEU A 10 40.32 7.98 2.12
N GLN A 11 40.57 7.04 3.02
CA GLN A 11 39.81 6.91 4.28
C GLN A 11 40.00 8.10 5.22
N ALA A 12 41.17 8.75 5.19
CA ALA A 12 41.45 9.98 5.91
C ALA A 12 40.80 11.23 5.27
N GLY A 13 40.12 11.09 4.13
CA GLY A 13 39.47 12.20 3.42
C GLY A 13 40.46 13.05 2.61
N LEU A 14 41.60 12.48 2.20
CA LEU A 14 42.64 13.14 1.41
C LEU A 14 42.69 12.58 -0.03
N PRO A 15 41.66 12.84 -0.88
CA PRO A 15 41.58 12.25 -2.21
C PRO A 15 42.65 12.78 -3.17
N THR A 16 43.16 14.00 -2.94
CA THR A 16 44.26 14.61 -3.71
C THR A 16 45.59 13.88 -3.49
N GLU A 17 45.84 13.39 -2.28
CA GLU A 17 47.03 12.60 -1.96
C GLU A 17 46.87 11.13 -2.40
N ALA A 18 45.65 10.60 -2.33
CA ALA A 18 45.36 9.22 -2.70
C ALA A 18 45.54 8.95 -4.21
N LEU A 19 45.11 9.88 -5.08
CA LEU A 19 45.14 9.70 -6.54
C LEU A 19 46.55 9.38 -7.11
N PRO A 20 47.62 10.14 -6.82
CA PRO A 20 48.96 9.82 -7.32
C PRO A 20 49.51 8.50 -6.75
N LEU A 21 49.12 8.13 -5.53
CA LEU A 21 49.50 6.84 -4.93
C LEU A 21 48.87 5.67 -5.67
N TYR A 22 47.61 5.79 -6.09
CA TYR A 22 46.94 4.79 -6.92
C TYR A 22 47.61 4.66 -8.29
N LEU A 23 47.83 5.76 -9.00
CA LEU A 23 48.50 5.76 -10.31
C LEU A 23 49.87 5.08 -10.24
N SER A 24 50.71 5.48 -9.29
CA SER A 24 52.04 4.89 -9.12
C SER A 24 51.94 3.40 -8.76
N SER A 25 50.96 3.00 -7.96
CA SER A 25 50.76 1.58 -7.64
C SER A 25 50.37 0.73 -8.85
N MET A 26 49.57 1.27 -9.78
CA MET A 26 49.12 0.53 -10.97
C MET A 26 50.28 0.13 -11.88
N GLU A 27 51.27 1.00 -12.07
CA GLU A 27 52.45 0.70 -12.89
C GLU A 27 53.23 -0.49 -12.33
N TYR A 28 53.48 -0.50 -11.01
CA TYR A 28 54.15 -1.63 -10.37
C TYR A 28 53.30 -2.90 -10.40
N LEU A 29 51.99 -2.81 -10.16
CA LEU A 29 51.09 -3.96 -10.14
C LEU A 29 50.94 -4.59 -11.52
N LYS A 30 50.89 -3.78 -12.60
CA LYS A 30 50.96 -4.26 -13.98
C LYS A 30 52.27 -4.99 -14.26
N SER A 31 53.40 -4.41 -13.85
CA SER A 31 54.72 -5.05 -14.03
C SER A 31 54.85 -6.38 -13.28
N GLY A 32 54.23 -6.47 -12.10
CA GLY A 32 54.20 -7.68 -11.26
C GLY A 32 53.10 -8.68 -11.62
N GLN A 33 52.25 -8.39 -12.62
CA GLN A 33 51.10 -9.19 -13.04
C GLN A 33 50.11 -9.55 -11.90
N ASP A 34 50.03 -8.69 -10.88
CA ASP A 34 49.10 -8.85 -9.77
C ASP A 34 47.74 -8.22 -10.12
N TRP A 35 46.91 -8.97 -10.83
CA TRP A 35 45.63 -8.50 -11.34
C TRP A 35 44.63 -8.20 -10.23
N LEU A 36 44.69 -8.93 -9.10
CA LEU A 36 43.78 -8.75 -7.97
C LEU A 36 43.97 -7.37 -7.32
N TRP A 37 45.21 -7.02 -7.00
CA TRP A 37 45.52 -5.72 -6.41
C TRP A 37 45.46 -4.59 -7.43
N LEU A 38 45.71 -4.87 -8.71
CA LEU A 38 45.50 -3.91 -9.79
C LEU A 38 44.03 -3.49 -9.90
N ALA A 39 43.10 -4.46 -9.85
CA ALA A 39 41.66 -4.18 -9.83
C ALA A 39 41.27 -3.27 -8.66
N ALA A 40 41.81 -3.55 -7.47
CA ALA A 40 41.55 -2.74 -6.28
C ALA A 40 42.12 -1.32 -6.40
N ALA A 41 43.25 -1.16 -7.11
CA ALA A 41 43.79 0.17 -7.40
C ALA A 41 42.89 0.94 -8.38
N TYR A 42 42.31 0.27 -9.40
CA TYR A 42 41.35 0.89 -10.31
C TYR A 42 40.10 1.39 -9.58
N GLU A 43 39.52 0.58 -8.69
CA GLU A 43 38.39 1.02 -7.84
C GLU A 43 38.76 2.28 -7.01
N GLY A 44 39.96 2.28 -6.41
CA GLY A 44 40.48 3.41 -5.63
C GLY A 44 40.63 4.68 -6.47
N GLN A 45 41.16 4.57 -7.69
CA GLN A 45 41.29 5.70 -8.62
C GLN A 45 39.92 6.26 -9.04
N CYS A 46 38.97 5.39 -9.38
CA CYS A 46 37.60 5.82 -9.72
C CYS A 46 36.96 6.55 -8.54
N THR A 47 37.10 6.02 -7.32
CA THR A 47 36.53 6.62 -6.11
C THR A 47 37.17 7.98 -5.80
N ALA A 48 38.49 8.08 -5.86
CA ALA A 48 39.20 9.35 -5.67
C ALA A 48 38.81 10.38 -6.73
N SER A 49 38.73 9.97 -8.00
CA SER A 49 38.30 10.85 -9.11
C SER A 49 36.88 11.35 -8.91
N LEU A 50 35.96 10.47 -8.49
CA LEU A 50 34.58 10.83 -8.20
C LEU A 50 34.48 11.88 -7.09
N ILE A 51 35.19 11.69 -5.97
CA ILE A 51 35.17 12.64 -4.85
C ILE A 51 35.70 14.01 -5.30
N LEU A 52 36.78 14.03 -6.09
CA LEU A 52 37.37 15.26 -6.61
C LEU A 52 36.47 15.99 -7.62
N GLN A 53 35.61 15.27 -8.34
CA GLN A 53 34.66 15.86 -9.30
C GLN A 53 33.43 16.49 -8.65
N PHE A 54 32.99 15.96 -7.50
CA PHE A 54 31.68 16.27 -6.92
C PHE A 54 31.71 17.19 -5.68
N GLU A 55 32.86 17.79 -5.31
CA GLU A 55 33.07 18.70 -4.17
C GLU A 55 31.91 18.79 -3.16
N THR A 56 31.98 17.95 -2.12
CA THR A 56 31.03 17.94 -1.00
C THR A 56 31.23 19.14 -0.09
N LYS A 57 30.19 19.99 0.02
CA LYS A 57 29.89 20.64 1.29
C LYS A 57 29.44 19.57 2.30
N ASP A 58 30.21 19.46 3.38
CA ASP A 58 29.97 18.75 4.65
C ASP A 58 29.40 17.32 4.58
N ILE A 59 30.28 16.33 4.44
CA ILE A 59 30.01 14.98 4.98
C ILE A 59 30.62 14.93 6.37
N SER A 60 29.80 15.12 7.41
CA SER A 60 30.21 14.82 8.78
C SER A 60 30.44 13.31 8.89
N VAL A 61 31.68 12.91 9.14
CA VAL A 61 32.01 11.54 9.55
C VAL A 61 31.28 11.28 10.86
N LYS A 62 30.22 10.45 10.84
CA LYS A 62 29.67 9.82 12.04
C LYS A 62 29.91 8.32 12.00
N GLU A 63 30.32 7.85 13.16
CA GLU A 63 30.93 6.57 13.50
C GLU A 63 30.05 5.33 13.30
N ASN A 64 30.74 4.22 13.06
CA ASN A 64 30.50 2.86 13.55
C ASN A 64 29.10 2.25 13.40
N SER A 65 28.90 1.48 12.33
CA SER A 65 28.09 0.25 12.35
C SER A 65 28.46 -0.67 11.16
N PRO A 66 28.52 -2.00 11.35
CA PRO A 66 28.88 -2.92 10.26
C PRO A 66 27.62 -3.20 9.43
N ASP A 67 27.39 -2.38 8.42
CA ASP A 67 26.36 -2.63 7.39
C ASP A 67 27.02 -2.35 6.02
N ARG A 68 27.62 -3.39 5.44
CA ARG A 68 28.56 -3.36 4.29
C ARG A 68 28.00 -2.79 2.96
N PHE A 69 26.81 -2.17 2.96
CA PHE A 69 26.12 -1.74 1.73
C PHE A 69 25.58 -0.31 1.76
N LYS A 70 26.02 0.57 2.67
CA LYS A 70 25.64 1.99 2.66
C LYS A 70 26.82 2.89 2.26
N ILE A 71 27.05 3.04 0.96
CA ILE A 71 27.80 4.17 0.40
C ILE A 71 26.83 5.36 0.31
N PRO A 72 27.12 6.52 0.93
CA PRO A 72 26.33 7.74 0.76
C PRO A 72 26.32 8.18 -0.70
N MET A 73 25.14 8.41 -1.28
CA MET A 73 25.01 9.08 -2.56
C MET A 73 25.32 10.58 -2.40
N PRO A 74 26.22 11.17 -3.20
CA PRO A 74 26.28 12.61 -3.33
C PRO A 74 24.97 13.10 -3.97
N LYS A 75 24.25 14.01 -3.30
CA LYS A 75 23.08 14.67 -3.89
C LYS A 75 23.56 15.52 -5.07
N LEU A 76 23.07 15.20 -6.27
CA LEU A 76 23.32 15.97 -7.48
C LEU A 76 22.72 17.38 -7.35
N MET A 77 23.53 18.38 -7.04
CA MET A 77 23.21 19.78 -7.35
C MET A 77 23.62 20.05 -8.80
N LYS A 78 22.75 20.76 -9.54
CA LYS A 78 22.98 21.17 -10.93
C LYS A 78 24.36 21.82 -11.08
N MET A 79 25.28 21.16 -11.77
CA MET A 79 26.50 21.81 -12.24
C MET A 79 26.15 22.63 -13.48
N THR A 80 26.10 23.95 -13.32
CA THR A 80 26.49 24.85 -14.39
C THR A 80 28.02 24.81 -14.44
N ALA A 81 28.55 24.04 -15.39
CA ALA A 81 29.98 24.01 -15.68
C ALA A 81 30.40 25.37 -16.27
N SER A 82 30.59 26.40 -15.43
CA SER A 82 31.24 27.66 -15.87
C SER A 82 31.70 28.65 -14.80
N GLN A 83 31.37 28.56 -13.49
CA GLN A 83 31.66 29.68 -12.57
C GLN A 83 32.10 29.34 -11.14
N SER A 84 33.09 28.47 -10.96
CA SER A 84 33.89 28.48 -9.72
C SER A 84 35.39 28.56 -10.06
N LYS A 85 35.96 29.75 -9.85
CA LYS A 85 37.40 30.06 -10.00
C LYS A 85 38.13 30.04 -8.65
N SER A 86 37.71 29.21 -7.70
CA SER A 86 38.37 29.11 -6.39
C SER A 86 38.81 27.69 -6.16
N LEU A 87 40.14 27.49 -6.12
CA LEU A 87 40.76 26.27 -5.61
C LEU A 87 40.38 26.07 -4.14
N PRO A 88 40.33 24.82 -3.64
CA PRO A 88 40.21 24.57 -2.22
C PRO A 88 41.34 25.29 -1.44
N PRO A 89 41.09 25.79 -0.21
CA PRO A 89 41.98 26.76 0.46
C PRO A 89 43.41 26.27 0.76
N TYR A 90 43.73 25.01 0.46
CA TYR A 90 44.96 24.32 0.83
C TYR A 90 45.71 23.69 -0.36
N LEU A 91 45.31 23.94 -1.61
CA LEU A 91 45.91 23.28 -2.78
C LEU A 91 46.69 24.25 -3.67
N ASP A 92 47.93 23.86 -3.99
CA ASP A 92 48.79 24.60 -4.90
C ASP A 92 48.20 24.55 -6.34
N PRO A 93 48.02 25.70 -7.03
CA PRO A 93 47.37 25.77 -8.33
C PRO A 93 48.06 24.96 -9.44
N VAL A 94 49.36 24.70 -9.29
CA VAL A 94 50.17 23.92 -10.22
C VAL A 94 49.91 22.43 -10.00
N GLU A 95 49.98 21.95 -8.76
CA GLU A 95 49.73 20.55 -8.41
C GLU A 95 48.31 20.13 -8.83
N PHE A 96 47.31 20.98 -8.59
CA PHE A 96 45.93 20.73 -8.99
C PHE A 96 45.74 20.64 -10.52
N LYS A 97 46.45 21.48 -11.30
CA LYS A 97 46.42 21.39 -12.78
C LYS A 97 47.07 20.11 -13.30
N THR A 98 48.12 19.63 -12.65
CA THR A 98 48.74 18.34 -12.99
C THR A 98 47.85 17.17 -12.57
N LEU A 99 47.24 17.23 -11.38
CA LEU A 99 46.30 16.23 -10.87
C LEU A 99 45.02 16.15 -11.71
N GLY A 100 44.51 17.29 -12.17
CA GLY A 100 43.29 17.38 -12.97
C GLY A 100 43.33 16.59 -14.27
N LYS A 101 44.53 16.30 -14.80
CA LYS A 101 44.71 15.42 -15.98
C LYS A 101 44.44 13.95 -15.69
N TYR A 102 44.51 13.54 -14.43
CA TYR A 102 44.35 12.15 -14.00
C TYR A 102 43.00 11.87 -13.33
N ILE A 103 42.18 12.90 -13.17
CA ILE A 103 40.80 12.77 -12.73
C ILE A 103 40.01 12.16 -13.89
N LEU A 104 39.52 10.94 -13.68
CA LEU A 104 38.81 10.16 -14.70
C LEU A 104 37.43 10.76 -15.00
N ASN A 105 37.08 10.90 -16.28
CA ASN A 105 35.71 11.23 -16.67
C ASN A 105 34.78 10.00 -16.51
N PHE A 106 33.49 10.13 -16.83
CA PHE A 106 32.55 9.01 -16.72
C PHE A 106 32.94 7.80 -17.60
N GLU A 107 33.35 8.03 -18.85
CA GLU A 107 33.70 6.96 -19.79
C GLU A 107 34.96 6.22 -19.31
N ASP A 108 35.99 6.97 -18.89
CA ASP A 108 37.21 6.38 -18.34
C ASP A 108 36.93 5.59 -17.05
N MET A 109 36.05 6.11 -16.18
CA MET A 109 35.63 5.39 -14.97
C MET A 109 34.87 4.12 -15.30
N ALA A 110 33.99 4.16 -16.31
CA ALA A 110 33.23 2.99 -16.74
C ALA A 110 34.17 1.90 -17.25
N GLU A 111 35.14 2.25 -18.10
CA GLU A 111 36.17 1.32 -18.59
C GLU A 111 36.99 0.74 -17.42
N LYS A 112 37.41 1.57 -16.47
CA LYS A 112 38.20 1.12 -15.31
C LYS A 112 37.42 0.17 -14.40
N TYR A 113 36.12 0.39 -14.21
CA TYR A 113 35.26 -0.55 -13.49
C TYR A 113 35.07 -1.87 -14.24
N GLU A 114 34.84 -1.82 -15.56
CA GLU A 114 34.73 -3.04 -16.38
C GLU A 114 36.05 -3.85 -16.34
N GLU A 115 37.21 -3.19 -16.46
CA GLU A 115 38.54 -3.82 -16.30
C GLU A 115 38.72 -4.44 -14.91
N ALA A 116 38.32 -3.72 -13.85
CA ALA A 116 38.43 -4.20 -12.48
C ALA A 116 37.58 -5.47 -12.24
N ILE A 117 36.33 -5.48 -12.72
CA ILE A 117 35.43 -6.64 -12.63
C ILE A 117 36.04 -7.84 -13.36
N LEU A 118 36.53 -7.65 -14.59
CA LEU A 118 37.21 -8.70 -15.37
C LEU A 118 38.46 -9.24 -14.67
N HIS A 119 39.18 -8.40 -13.93
CA HIS A 119 40.35 -8.84 -13.17
C HIS A 119 39.96 -9.62 -11.91
N TYR A 120 38.88 -9.26 -11.22
CA TYR A 120 38.36 -10.02 -10.09
C TYR A 120 37.84 -11.39 -10.48
N GLU A 121 37.16 -11.50 -11.62
CA GLU A 121 36.60 -12.77 -12.15
C GLU A 121 37.68 -13.87 -12.31
N LYS A 122 38.93 -13.48 -12.55
CA LYS A 122 40.07 -14.42 -12.68
C LYS A 122 40.34 -15.23 -11.41
N TYR A 123 39.85 -14.79 -10.24
CA TYR A 123 40.16 -15.40 -8.95
C TYR A 123 38.89 -15.93 -8.26
N GLN A 124 38.80 -17.25 -8.09
CA GLN A 124 37.64 -17.91 -7.46
C GLN A 124 37.33 -17.37 -6.04
N GLY A 125 38.37 -17.00 -5.27
CA GLY A 125 38.21 -16.43 -3.93
C GLY A 125 37.77 -14.96 -3.89
N ALA A 126 37.76 -14.28 -5.04
CA ALA A 126 37.45 -12.85 -5.13
C ALA A 126 36.00 -12.56 -5.54
N ALA A 127 35.15 -13.57 -5.69
CA ALA A 127 33.80 -13.38 -6.21
C ALA A 127 32.95 -12.41 -5.37
N ILE A 128 33.10 -12.39 -4.04
CA ILE A 128 32.40 -11.39 -3.19
C ILE A 128 32.87 -9.97 -3.51
N VAL A 129 34.18 -9.79 -3.75
CA VAL A 129 34.79 -8.50 -4.10
C VAL A 129 34.32 -8.05 -5.49
N GLU A 130 34.20 -8.98 -6.43
CA GLU A 130 33.62 -8.72 -7.76
C GLU A 130 32.19 -8.18 -7.67
N LEU A 131 31.33 -8.81 -6.86
CA LEU A 131 29.95 -8.37 -6.66
C LEU A 131 29.90 -6.98 -6.00
N GLU A 132 30.79 -6.72 -5.05
CA GLU A 132 30.91 -5.42 -4.39
C GLU A 132 31.35 -4.32 -5.37
N CYS A 133 32.37 -4.61 -6.20
CA CYS A 133 32.83 -3.72 -7.27
C CYS A 133 31.70 -3.41 -8.26
N SER A 134 30.93 -4.42 -8.68
CA SER A 134 29.77 -4.25 -9.56
C SER A 134 28.69 -3.36 -8.94
N MET A 135 28.43 -3.51 -7.63
CA MET A 135 27.48 -2.65 -6.91
C MET A 135 27.97 -1.20 -6.78
N LYS A 136 29.28 -0.99 -6.55
CA LYS A 136 29.91 0.34 -6.51
C LYS A 136 29.82 1.02 -7.88
N ALA A 137 30.21 0.33 -8.94
CA ALA A 137 30.13 0.81 -10.31
C ALA A 137 28.69 1.25 -10.66
N ALA A 138 27.70 0.42 -10.32
CA ALA A 138 26.30 0.75 -10.53
C ALA A 138 25.89 2.06 -9.82
N ARG A 139 26.35 2.31 -8.58
CA ARG A 139 26.06 3.56 -7.86
C ARG A 139 26.72 4.77 -8.50
N VAL A 140 27.97 4.64 -8.95
CA VAL A 140 28.64 5.71 -9.72
C VAL A 140 27.83 6.06 -10.96
N PHE A 141 27.38 5.05 -11.71
CA PHE A 141 26.62 5.26 -12.95
C PHE A 141 25.24 5.89 -12.68
N ILE A 142 24.60 5.55 -11.55
CA ILE A 142 23.37 6.22 -11.09
C ILE A 142 23.62 7.71 -10.80
N GLY A 143 24.76 8.05 -10.17
CA GLY A 143 25.17 9.45 -9.96
C GLY A 143 25.26 10.26 -11.26
N TYR A 144 25.68 9.60 -12.35
CA TYR A 144 25.73 10.15 -13.70
C TYR A 144 24.42 9.99 -14.51
N GLN A 145 23.33 9.50 -13.90
CA GLN A 145 22.04 9.22 -14.55
C GLN A 145 22.11 8.20 -15.71
N LYS A 146 23.14 7.34 -15.73
CA LYS A 146 23.34 6.29 -16.74
C LYS A 146 22.72 4.96 -16.28
N TYR A 147 21.38 4.95 -16.18
CA TYR A 147 20.65 3.82 -15.57
C TYR A 147 20.73 2.50 -16.34
N LEU A 148 20.85 2.55 -17.67
CA LEU A 148 20.97 1.33 -18.49
C LEU A 148 22.31 0.64 -18.25
N ASP A 149 23.40 1.43 -18.25
CA ASP A 149 24.74 0.94 -17.97
C ASP A 149 24.84 0.42 -16.53
N ALA A 150 24.22 1.11 -15.57
CA ALA A 150 24.17 0.64 -14.19
C ALA A 150 23.47 -0.73 -14.08
N THR A 151 22.40 -0.94 -14.85
CA THR A 151 21.70 -2.23 -14.88
C THR A 151 22.56 -3.34 -15.48
N LYS A 152 23.38 -3.04 -16.50
CA LYS A 152 24.33 -3.99 -17.11
C LYS A 152 25.34 -4.47 -16.06
N MET A 153 25.92 -3.56 -15.28
CA MET A 153 26.85 -3.90 -14.19
C MET A 153 26.22 -4.81 -13.12
N LEU A 154 24.93 -4.62 -12.83
CA LEU A 154 24.22 -5.42 -11.83
C LEU A 154 23.90 -6.85 -12.28
N GLN A 155 24.04 -7.21 -13.55
CA GLN A 155 23.71 -8.56 -14.03
C GLN A 155 24.54 -9.65 -13.32
N ASN A 156 25.84 -9.41 -13.11
CA ASN A 156 26.72 -10.32 -12.38
C ASN A 156 26.26 -10.50 -10.94
N VAL A 157 25.77 -9.43 -10.31
CA VAL A 157 25.25 -9.45 -8.92
C VAL A 157 23.96 -10.26 -8.81
N VAL A 158 23.10 -10.18 -9.83
CA VAL A 158 21.82 -10.91 -9.85
C VAL A 158 22.04 -12.41 -10.06
N PHE A 159 22.86 -12.78 -11.05
CA PHE A 159 23.04 -14.17 -11.51
C PHE A 159 24.29 -14.86 -10.95
N THR A 160 24.82 -14.39 -9.82
CA THR A 160 26.02 -14.99 -9.22
C THR A 160 25.84 -16.49 -8.89
N SER A 161 26.83 -17.28 -9.27
CA SER A 161 26.95 -18.71 -8.92
C SER A 161 27.60 -18.94 -7.55
N VAL A 162 27.96 -17.86 -6.84
CA VAL A 162 28.62 -17.92 -5.53
C VAL A 162 27.71 -18.60 -4.51
N VAL A 163 28.24 -19.62 -3.84
CA VAL A 163 27.58 -20.27 -2.71
C VAL A 163 27.54 -19.27 -1.56
N GLN A 164 26.33 -18.82 -1.22
CA GLN A 164 26.07 -17.88 -0.15
C GLN A 164 25.14 -18.50 0.88
N THR A 165 25.34 -18.14 2.15
CA THR A 165 24.37 -18.40 3.21
C THR A 165 23.07 -17.64 2.92
N ASP A 166 21.95 -18.09 3.49
CA ASP A 166 20.67 -17.43 3.25
C ASP A 166 20.65 -16.00 3.81
N ASN A 167 21.38 -15.71 4.90
CA ASN A 167 21.51 -14.35 5.41
C ASN A 167 22.28 -13.43 4.45
N GLU A 168 23.36 -13.92 3.84
CA GLU A 168 24.10 -13.16 2.81
C GLU A 168 23.23 -12.90 1.56
N LYS A 169 22.41 -13.87 1.16
CA LYS A 169 21.43 -13.66 0.08
C LYS A 169 20.42 -12.57 0.44
N VAL A 170 19.89 -12.57 1.67
CA VAL A 170 18.98 -11.52 2.16
C VAL A 170 19.63 -10.15 2.07
N THR A 171 20.89 -10.02 2.53
CA THR A 171 21.63 -8.76 2.47
C THR A 171 21.86 -8.31 1.02
N ARG A 172 22.32 -9.21 0.14
CA ARG A 172 22.52 -8.93 -1.29
C ARG A 172 21.24 -8.48 -1.97
N PHE A 173 20.14 -9.19 -1.78
CA PHE A 173 18.86 -8.85 -2.40
C PHE A 173 18.28 -7.53 -1.87
N ASN A 174 18.47 -7.21 -0.58
CA ASN A 174 18.10 -5.90 -0.05
C ASN A 174 18.95 -4.77 -0.67
N ALA A 175 20.26 -4.99 -0.83
CA ALA A 175 21.14 -4.02 -1.48
C ALA A 175 20.75 -3.80 -2.95
N LEU A 176 20.44 -4.86 -3.69
CA LEU A 176 19.89 -4.76 -5.05
C LEU A 176 18.56 -4.01 -5.09
N ALA A 177 17.66 -4.30 -4.15
CA ALA A 177 16.37 -3.61 -4.05
C ALA A 177 16.56 -2.10 -3.83
N GLN A 178 17.51 -1.71 -2.98
CA GLN A 178 17.83 -0.30 -2.74
C GLN A 178 18.36 0.37 -4.02
N VAL A 179 19.34 -0.24 -4.71
CA VAL A 179 19.92 0.32 -5.94
C VAL A 179 18.85 0.47 -7.02
N PHE A 180 17.97 -0.53 -7.23
CA PHE A 180 16.87 -0.38 -8.18
C PHE A 180 15.82 0.66 -7.76
N THR A 181 15.67 0.92 -6.47
CA THR A 181 14.79 2.01 -5.97
C THR A 181 15.38 3.36 -6.32
N GLU A 182 16.70 3.55 -6.14
CA GLU A 182 17.43 4.77 -6.51
C GLU A 182 17.35 5.06 -8.02
N MET A 183 17.23 4.02 -8.85
CA MET A 183 17.04 4.13 -10.31
C MET A 183 15.58 4.42 -10.72
N GLY A 184 14.62 4.36 -9.81
CA GLY A 184 13.18 4.45 -10.12
C GLY A 184 12.55 3.15 -10.66
N PHE A 185 13.28 2.03 -10.65
CA PHE A 185 12.80 0.73 -11.14
C PHE A 185 12.06 -0.03 -10.03
N HIS A 186 10.97 0.56 -9.52
CA HIS A 186 10.25 0.09 -8.33
C HIS A 186 9.78 -1.36 -8.39
N ARG A 187 9.31 -1.85 -9.55
CA ARG A 187 8.90 -3.25 -9.70
C ARG A 187 10.07 -4.22 -9.52
N LYS A 188 11.24 -3.86 -10.06
CA LYS A 188 12.46 -4.68 -9.96
C LYS A 188 13.00 -4.63 -8.53
N ALA A 189 12.92 -3.48 -7.87
CA ALA A 189 13.22 -3.35 -6.45
C ALA A 189 12.33 -4.26 -5.59
N SER A 190 11.01 -4.21 -5.78
CA SER A 190 10.04 -5.07 -5.10
C SER A 190 10.26 -6.56 -5.37
N PHE A 191 10.66 -6.93 -6.59
CA PHE A 191 11.04 -8.31 -6.90
C PHE A 191 12.21 -8.78 -6.02
N PHE A 192 13.30 -8.01 -5.94
CA PHE A 192 14.43 -8.39 -5.08
C PHE A 192 14.07 -8.35 -3.60
N LYS A 193 13.21 -7.43 -3.18
CA LYS A 193 12.68 -7.40 -1.81
C LYS A 193 11.92 -8.68 -1.45
N ARG A 194 11.07 -9.17 -2.37
CA ARG A 194 10.37 -10.46 -2.24
C ARG A 194 11.34 -11.64 -2.22
N MET A 195 12.40 -11.61 -3.03
CA MET A 195 13.44 -12.65 -3.02
C MET A 195 14.20 -12.67 -1.68
N ALA A 196 14.50 -11.50 -1.12
CA ALA A 196 15.06 -11.36 0.23
C ALA A 196 14.11 -11.96 1.28
N ALA A 197 12.81 -11.68 1.20
CA ALA A 197 11.83 -12.26 2.10
C ALA A 197 11.84 -13.81 2.04
N LYS A 198 11.77 -14.38 0.83
CA LYS A 198 11.79 -15.84 0.63
C LYS A 198 13.07 -16.49 1.15
N ALA A 199 14.22 -15.82 1.01
CA ALA A 199 15.48 -16.33 1.55
C ALA A 199 15.48 -16.43 3.09
N CYS A 200 14.71 -15.58 3.79
CA CYS A 200 14.60 -15.64 5.26
C CYS A 200 13.97 -16.96 5.76
N VAL A 201 13.18 -17.64 4.94
CA VAL A 201 12.42 -18.85 5.29
C VAL A 201 12.68 -20.00 4.31
N ALA A 202 13.83 -19.97 3.62
CA ALA A 202 14.23 -21.04 2.71
C ALA A 202 14.41 -22.36 3.48
N HIS A 203 14.09 -23.49 2.84
CA HIS A 203 14.22 -24.82 3.46
C HIS A 203 15.66 -25.16 3.88
N ALA A 204 16.66 -24.55 3.24
CA ALA A 204 18.06 -24.72 3.58
C ALA A 204 18.53 -23.84 4.75
N ASN A 205 17.70 -22.90 5.22
CA ASN A 205 18.06 -21.98 6.29
C ASN A 205 17.89 -22.70 7.65
N PRO A 206 18.97 -22.90 8.43
CA PRO A 206 18.86 -23.53 9.75
C PRO A 206 18.04 -22.71 10.74
N ASN A 207 17.97 -21.38 10.57
CA ASN A 207 17.28 -20.45 11.47
C ASN A 207 16.29 -19.57 10.68
N PRO A 208 15.08 -20.07 10.39
CA PRO A 208 14.08 -19.32 9.62
C PRO A 208 13.59 -18.10 10.42
N ASN A 209 13.61 -16.92 9.78
CA ASN A 209 13.12 -15.67 10.37
C ASN A 209 11.82 -15.21 9.69
N TRP A 210 10.69 -15.70 10.22
CA TRP A 210 9.36 -15.39 9.71
C TRP A 210 8.99 -13.90 9.86
N LEU A 211 9.46 -13.23 10.92
CA LEU A 211 9.13 -11.83 11.18
C LEU A 211 9.78 -10.92 10.15
N LYS A 212 11.08 -11.14 9.88
CA LYS A 212 11.81 -10.43 8.82
C LYS A 212 11.21 -10.74 7.44
N CYS A 213 10.81 -11.99 7.19
CA CYS A 213 10.11 -12.38 5.97
C CYS A 213 8.81 -11.57 5.78
N TYR A 214 7.99 -11.47 6.83
CA TYR A 214 6.74 -10.73 6.82
C TYR A 214 6.93 -9.25 6.45
N TYR A 215 7.85 -8.56 7.13
CA TYR A 215 8.09 -7.14 6.84
C TYR A 215 8.68 -6.89 5.45
N LEU A 216 9.63 -7.71 5.01
CA LEU A 216 10.18 -7.62 3.66
C LEU A 216 9.12 -7.87 2.58
N MET A 217 8.12 -8.73 2.84
CA MET A 217 7.00 -8.91 1.91
C MET A 217 6.11 -7.68 1.85
N ILE A 218 5.73 -7.08 2.98
CA ILE A 218 4.95 -5.82 2.98
C ILE A 218 5.68 -4.74 2.19
N GLU A 219 6.98 -4.55 2.44
CA GLU A 219 7.80 -3.57 1.71
C GLU A 219 7.88 -3.85 0.20
N SER A 220 7.64 -5.10 -0.23
CA SER A 220 7.62 -5.47 -1.65
C SER A 220 6.31 -5.10 -2.36
N PHE A 221 5.21 -4.89 -1.65
CA PHE A 221 3.88 -4.74 -2.25
C PHE A 221 3.71 -3.53 -3.19
N PRO A 222 4.25 -2.32 -2.90
CA PRO A 222 4.03 -1.14 -3.74
C PRO A 222 4.46 -1.33 -5.21
N GLY A 223 5.59 -1.98 -5.47
CA GLY A 223 6.06 -2.26 -6.84
C GLY A 223 5.21 -3.28 -7.62
N PHE A 224 4.23 -3.92 -6.98
CA PHE A 224 3.22 -4.78 -7.61
C PHE A 224 1.82 -4.15 -7.66
N LEU A 225 1.71 -2.85 -7.35
CA LEU A 225 0.43 -2.12 -7.29
C LEU A 225 -0.56 -2.77 -6.32
N LEU A 226 -0.06 -3.11 -5.13
CA LEU A 226 -0.82 -3.76 -4.07
C LEU A 226 -0.74 -2.93 -2.78
N PRO A 227 -1.47 -1.81 -2.67
CA PRO A 227 -1.49 -1.05 -1.41
C PRO A 227 -2.02 -1.90 -0.25
N LEU A 228 -1.71 -1.51 0.99
CA LEU A 228 -2.32 -2.16 2.17
C LEU A 228 -3.73 -1.64 2.43
N ASP A 229 -4.00 -0.39 2.05
CA ASP A 229 -5.33 0.21 2.13
C ASP A 229 -6.17 -0.19 0.91
N VAL A 230 -7.45 -0.44 1.15
CA VAL A 230 -8.44 -0.72 0.12
C VAL A 230 -8.77 0.56 -0.65
N GLU A 231 -8.76 1.72 0.00
CA GLU A 231 -9.09 3.00 -0.64
C GLU A 231 -8.05 3.41 -1.70
N GLU A 232 -6.79 3.02 -1.48
CA GLU A 232 -5.70 3.23 -2.44
C GLU A 232 -5.68 2.19 -3.57
N TYR A 233 -6.47 1.10 -3.45
CA TYR A 233 -6.43 0.02 -4.43
C TYR A 233 -6.97 0.49 -5.78
N PRO A 234 -6.23 0.27 -6.90
CA PRO A 234 -6.66 0.78 -8.20
C PRO A 234 -8.04 0.24 -8.60
N SER A 235 -8.96 1.14 -8.95
CA SER A 235 -10.30 0.77 -9.43
C SER A 235 -10.28 0.11 -10.81
N ASP A 236 -9.22 0.35 -11.60
CA ASP A 236 -9.05 -0.24 -12.92
C ASP A 236 -8.59 -1.69 -12.81
N ASN A 237 -9.46 -2.60 -13.27
CA ASN A 237 -9.21 -4.03 -13.25
C ASN A 237 -8.08 -4.49 -14.19
N SER A 238 -7.56 -3.62 -15.05
CA SER A 238 -6.44 -3.91 -15.94
C SER A 238 -5.07 -3.58 -15.33
N LEU A 239 -5.04 -2.85 -14.20
CA LEU A 239 -3.79 -2.46 -13.56
C LEU A 239 -3.24 -3.57 -12.65
N GLY A 240 -1.96 -3.87 -12.86
CA GLY A 240 -1.19 -4.86 -12.09
C GLY A 240 -1.18 -6.27 -12.70
N TRP A 241 -0.65 -7.23 -11.94
CA TRP A 241 -0.59 -8.64 -12.32
C TRP A 241 -1.47 -9.46 -11.35
N PRO A 242 -2.77 -9.66 -11.65
CA PRO A 242 -3.73 -10.34 -10.77
C PRO A 242 -3.21 -11.63 -10.12
N CYS A 243 -2.67 -12.54 -10.93
CA CYS A 243 -2.17 -13.83 -10.45
C CYS A 243 -1.01 -13.65 -9.46
N LEU A 244 -0.14 -12.66 -9.71
CA LEU A 244 1.00 -12.35 -8.86
C LEU A 244 0.57 -11.67 -7.56
N GLN A 245 -0.39 -10.75 -7.63
CA GLN A 245 -0.98 -10.06 -6.48
C GLN A 245 -1.66 -11.07 -5.55
N TYR A 246 -2.49 -11.97 -6.10
CA TYR A 246 -3.08 -13.05 -5.33
C TYR A 246 -2.02 -13.94 -4.67
N GLN A 247 -0.97 -14.31 -5.42
CA GLN A 247 0.12 -15.12 -4.85
C GLN A 247 0.81 -14.40 -3.68
N LEU A 248 1.06 -13.09 -3.79
CA LEU A 248 1.64 -12.29 -2.71
C LEU A 248 0.74 -12.24 -1.46
N LEU A 249 -0.56 -12.04 -1.66
CA LEU A 249 -1.55 -12.02 -0.58
C LEU A 249 -1.71 -13.39 0.09
N TYR A 250 -1.63 -14.46 -0.70
CA TYR A 250 -1.65 -15.82 -0.18
C TYR A 250 -0.36 -16.17 0.57
N ASP A 251 0.80 -15.76 0.04
CA ASP A 251 2.12 -15.95 0.68
C ASP A 251 2.19 -15.18 2.02
N ILE A 252 1.73 -13.92 2.08
CA ILE A 252 1.75 -13.13 3.32
C ILE A 252 0.80 -13.70 4.37
N GLY A 253 -0.38 -14.20 3.96
CA GLY A 253 -1.32 -14.87 4.86
C GLY A 253 -0.74 -16.13 5.49
N LYS A 254 0.04 -16.91 4.73
CA LYS A 254 0.78 -18.06 5.27
C LYS A 254 1.84 -17.62 6.28
N VAL A 255 2.60 -16.58 5.97
CA VAL A 255 3.66 -16.10 6.86
C VAL A 255 3.10 -15.51 8.15
N SER A 256 2.00 -14.76 8.10
CA SER A 256 1.33 -14.27 9.31
C SER A 256 0.78 -15.40 10.17
N LEU A 257 0.33 -16.50 9.56
CA LEU A 257 -0.10 -17.69 10.28
C LEU A 257 1.07 -18.38 11.00
N MET A 258 2.23 -18.49 10.34
CA MET A 258 3.45 -19.03 10.97
C MET A 258 3.96 -18.17 12.14
N LEU A 259 3.67 -16.87 12.13
CA LEU A 259 3.93 -15.94 13.23
C LEU A 259 2.89 -16.00 14.36
N ASN A 260 1.85 -16.83 14.24
CA ASN A 260 0.70 -16.86 15.14
C ASN A 260 -0.08 -15.52 15.24
N TYR A 261 0.04 -14.64 14.25
CA TYR A 261 -0.74 -13.40 14.17
C TYR A 261 -2.09 -13.67 13.50
N GLN A 262 -3.02 -14.26 14.27
CA GLN A 262 -4.33 -14.70 13.77
C GLN A 262 -5.17 -13.55 13.20
N ALA A 263 -5.34 -12.46 13.95
CA ALA A 263 -6.11 -11.29 13.52
C ALA A 263 -5.55 -10.66 12.22
N VAL A 264 -4.21 -10.61 12.10
CA VAL A 264 -3.52 -10.11 10.91
C VAL A 264 -3.74 -11.03 9.72
N THR A 265 -3.73 -12.34 9.94
CA THR A 265 -3.98 -13.34 8.89
C THR A 265 -5.41 -13.21 8.36
N VAL A 266 -6.39 -13.11 9.27
CA VAL A 266 -7.80 -12.83 8.92
C VAL A 266 -7.89 -11.55 8.11
N ARG A 267 -7.20 -10.48 8.49
CA ARG A 267 -7.20 -9.20 7.76
C ARG A 267 -6.64 -9.33 6.34
N HIS A 268 -5.50 -10.00 6.16
CA HIS A 268 -4.90 -10.22 4.83
C HIS A 268 -5.78 -11.08 3.92
N LEU A 269 -6.41 -12.12 4.45
CA LEU A 269 -7.34 -12.96 3.68
C LEU A 269 -8.62 -12.20 3.33
N THR A 270 -9.14 -11.38 4.25
CA THR A 270 -10.29 -10.50 4.00
C THR A 270 -9.96 -9.48 2.92
N TYR A 271 -8.78 -8.87 2.98
CA TYR A 271 -8.26 -7.96 1.94
C TYR A 271 -8.19 -8.64 0.57
N ALA A 272 -7.65 -9.87 0.52
CA ALA A 272 -7.56 -10.65 -0.71
C ALA A 272 -8.93 -10.99 -1.28
N LEU A 273 -9.89 -11.39 -0.44
CA LEU A 273 -11.26 -11.66 -0.85
C LEU A 273 -11.93 -10.40 -1.41
N HIS A 274 -11.75 -9.26 -0.75
CA HIS A 274 -12.36 -7.99 -1.16
C HIS A 274 -11.82 -7.48 -2.50
N THR A 275 -10.49 -7.45 -2.66
CA THR A 275 -9.83 -6.83 -3.82
C THR A 275 -9.75 -7.76 -5.04
N GLN A 276 -9.63 -9.07 -4.85
CA GLN A 276 -9.45 -10.04 -5.94
C GLN A 276 -10.72 -10.81 -6.31
N LEU A 277 -11.88 -10.50 -5.71
CA LEU A 277 -13.12 -11.28 -5.86
C LEU A 277 -13.44 -11.69 -7.31
N ASN A 278 -13.35 -10.74 -8.25
CA ASN A 278 -13.68 -10.95 -9.66
C ASN A 278 -12.56 -11.63 -10.48
N ARG A 279 -11.37 -11.79 -9.91
CA ARG A 279 -10.15 -12.29 -10.58
C ARG A 279 -9.82 -13.73 -10.16
N LEU A 280 -10.38 -14.20 -9.04
CA LEU A 280 -10.12 -15.54 -8.51
C LEU A 280 -10.98 -16.60 -9.19
N THR A 281 -10.39 -17.79 -9.38
CA THR A 281 -11.14 -18.96 -9.84
C THR A 281 -12.12 -19.45 -8.77
N PRO A 282 -13.23 -20.13 -9.15
CA PRO A 282 -14.18 -20.71 -8.20
C PRO A 282 -13.53 -21.60 -7.13
N THR A 283 -12.51 -22.36 -7.51
CA THR A 283 -11.76 -23.23 -6.59
C THR A 283 -10.96 -22.41 -5.58
N GLN A 284 -10.27 -21.36 -6.02
CA GLN A 284 -9.53 -20.47 -5.12
C GLN A 284 -10.47 -19.74 -4.16
N LEU A 285 -11.63 -19.26 -4.63
CA LEU A 285 -12.64 -18.64 -3.78
C LEU A 285 -13.13 -19.58 -2.69
N ARG A 286 -13.44 -20.85 -3.02
CA ARG A 286 -13.85 -21.86 -2.03
C ARG A 286 -12.77 -22.09 -0.98
N VAL A 287 -11.51 -22.27 -1.40
CA VAL A 287 -10.40 -22.51 -0.47
C VAL A 287 -10.18 -21.30 0.43
N LEU A 288 -10.20 -20.09 -0.13
CA LEU A 288 -9.98 -18.86 0.64
C LEU A 288 -11.11 -18.59 1.63
N CYS A 289 -12.38 -18.71 1.21
CA CYS A 289 -13.53 -18.50 2.10
C CYS A 289 -13.57 -19.54 3.22
N ARG A 290 -13.33 -20.82 2.90
CA ARG A 290 -13.26 -21.88 3.92
C ARG A 290 -12.14 -21.60 4.93
N HIS A 291 -10.95 -21.23 4.46
CA HIS A 291 -9.84 -20.92 5.35
C HIS A 291 -10.14 -19.70 6.24
N LEU A 292 -10.82 -18.68 5.69
CA LEU A 292 -11.26 -17.52 6.45
C LEU A 292 -12.28 -17.90 7.54
N GLU A 293 -13.26 -18.76 7.22
CA GLU A 293 -14.24 -19.28 8.19
C GLU A 293 -13.56 -20.10 9.32
N GLU A 294 -12.62 -20.97 8.97
CA GLU A 294 -11.86 -21.78 9.95
C GLU A 294 -11.03 -20.90 10.90
N LEU A 295 -10.45 -19.81 10.40
CA LEU A 295 -9.66 -18.87 11.21
C LEU A 295 -10.56 -17.96 12.07
N THR A 296 -11.65 -17.46 11.51
CA THR A 296 -12.55 -16.54 12.21
C THR A 296 -13.35 -17.22 13.30
N ALA A 297 -13.56 -18.54 13.21
CA ALA A 297 -14.09 -19.35 14.31
C ALA A 297 -13.22 -19.28 15.59
N LYS A 298 -11.91 -18.98 15.46
CA LYS A 298 -10.98 -18.80 16.59
C LYS A 298 -10.79 -17.33 16.95
N CYS A 299 -10.76 -16.45 15.95
CA CYS A 299 -10.50 -15.02 16.11
C CYS A 299 -11.40 -14.23 15.16
N GLU A 300 -12.49 -13.66 15.67
CA GLU A 300 -13.42 -12.87 14.85
C GLU A 300 -12.71 -11.72 14.12
N GLY A 301 -13.13 -11.47 12.87
CA GLY A 301 -12.61 -10.36 12.09
C GLY A 301 -13.22 -9.03 12.54
N ALA A 302 -12.54 -8.29 13.41
CA ALA A 302 -12.99 -6.99 13.87
C ALA A 302 -12.72 -5.88 12.83
N PRO A 303 -13.58 -4.85 12.69
CA PRO A 303 -13.41 -3.75 11.75
C PRO A 303 -12.54 -2.62 12.34
N VAL A 304 -11.42 -2.98 12.97
CA VAL A 304 -10.52 -2.05 13.68
C VAL A 304 -9.12 -2.11 13.06
N PRO A 305 -8.37 -1.00 12.93
CA PRO A 305 -6.98 -1.05 12.47
C PRO A 305 -6.11 -1.92 13.39
N LEU A 306 -5.19 -2.69 12.80
CA LEU A 306 -4.24 -3.50 13.55
C LEU A 306 -2.86 -2.84 13.49
N ILE A 307 -2.24 -2.60 14.65
CA ILE A 307 -0.92 -1.97 14.72
C ILE A 307 0.11 -3.08 15.01
N LEU A 308 1.14 -3.16 14.17
CA LEU A 308 2.24 -4.10 14.32
C LEU A 308 3.33 -3.51 15.24
N GLU A 309 4.21 -4.38 15.75
CA GLU A 309 5.30 -3.99 16.66
C GLU A 309 6.25 -2.92 16.09
N ASN A 310 6.43 -2.90 14.77
CA ASN A 310 7.25 -1.90 14.07
C ASN A 310 6.52 -0.60 13.74
N GLY A 311 5.28 -0.42 14.22
CA GLY A 311 4.44 0.75 13.97
C GLY A 311 3.65 0.74 12.65
N VAL A 312 3.81 -0.29 11.82
CA VAL A 312 3.02 -0.42 10.58
C VAL A 312 1.57 -0.72 10.95
N THR A 313 0.64 0.08 10.44
CA THR A 313 -0.80 -0.12 10.65
C THR A 313 -1.42 -0.85 9.46
N ILE A 314 -2.19 -1.90 9.74
CA ILE A 314 -2.97 -2.64 8.75
C ILE A 314 -4.43 -2.13 8.81
N PRO A 315 -4.90 -1.43 7.75
CA PRO A 315 -6.22 -0.80 7.75
C PRO A 315 -7.40 -1.78 7.80
N PRO A 316 -8.59 -1.28 8.22
CA PRO A 316 -9.92 -1.73 7.86
C PRO A 316 -10.08 -2.61 6.64
N VAL A 317 -10.79 -3.74 6.69
CA VAL A 317 -11.41 -4.24 5.45
C VAL A 317 -12.83 -4.65 5.71
N ASN A 318 -13.77 -3.95 5.07
CA ASN A 318 -15.18 -4.29 5.04
C ASN A 318 -15.50 -4.97 3.70
N LEU A 319 -16.18 -6.12 3.73
CA LEU A 319 -16.58 -6.87 2.54
C LEU A 319 -17.79 -6.22 1.83
N LEU A 320 -17.60 -5.05 1.22
CA LEU A 320 -18.67 -4.31 0.51
C LEU A 320 -19.25 -5.07 -0.70
N ASN A 321 -18.53 -6.08 -1.20
CA ASN A 321 -18.94 -6.92 -2.32
C ASN A 321 -19.61 -8.24 -1.89
N LEU A 322 -19.68 -8.54 -0.58
CA LEU A 322 -20.23 -9.80 -0.05
C LEU A 322 -21.15 -9.54 1.17
N PRO A 323 -22.49 -9.55 1.00
CA PRO A 323 -23.19 -9.54 -0.29
C PRO A 323 -23.03 -8.21 -1.01
N ARG A 324 -23.15 -8.21 -2.34
CA ARG A 324 -23.15 -6.98 -3.12
C ARG A 324 -24.54 -6.33 -3.06
N VAL A 325 -24.61 -5.11 -2.55
CA VAL A 325 -25.86 -4.34 -2.45
C VAL A 325 -25.98 -3.37 -3.63
N LYS A 326 -27.11 -3.42 -4.35
CA LYS A 326 -27.38 -2.48 -5.47
C LYS A 326 -28.48 -1.46 -5.19
N SER A 327 -29.36 -1.73 -4.23
CA SER A 327 -30.46 -0.84 -3.86
C SER A 327 -30.59 -0.78 -2.36
N PHE A 328 -30.87 0.41 -1.84
CA PHE A 328 -31.16 0.69 -0.44
C PHE A 328 -32.29 1.71 -0.40
N LYS A 329 -33.44 1.34 0.17
CA LYS A 329 -34.64 2.19 0.20
C LYS A 329 -35.33 2.11 1.56
N LEU A 330 -35.49 3.26 2.21
CA LEU A 330 -36.38 3.42 3.36
C LEU A 330 -37.83 3.14 2.92
N GLN A 331 -38.57 2.36 3.71
CA GLN A 331 -39.98 2.08 3.45
C GLN A 331 -40.88 2.97 4.31
N SER A 332 -41.96 3.45 3.70
CA SER A 332 -43.02 4.13 4.43
C SER A 332 -43.80 3.13 5.26
N LEU A 333 -44.25 3.55 6.44
CA LEU A 333 -45.22 2.79 7.23
C LEU A 333 -46.44 2.44 6.36
N ARG A 334 -47.04 1.27 6.62
CA ARG A 334 -48.25 0.83 5.92
C ARG A 334 -49.34 1.89 6.07
N PRO A 335 -50.24 2.08 5.08
CA PRO A 335 -51.22 3.18 5.12
C PRO A 335 -52.01 3.31 6.43
N HIS A 336 -52.30 2.21 7.12
CA HIS A 336 -53.01 2.17 8.40
C HIS A 336 -52.15 2.51 9.63
N LEU A 337 -50.82 2.51 9.51
CA LEU A 337 -49.86 2.91 10.55
C LEU A 337 -49.25 4.28 10.28
N ARG A 338 -49.62 4.95 9.18
CA ARG A 338 -49.06 6.25 8.85
C ARG A 338 -49.61 7.29 9.81
N PRO A 339 -48.74 8.17 10.35
CA PRO A 339 -49.21 9.25 11.19
C PRO A 339 -50.04 10.24 10.35
N VAL A 340 -51.29 10.43 10.76
CA VAL A 340 -52.21 11.41 10.17
C VAL A 340 -52.32 12.58 11.13
N LYS A 341 -52.08 13.80 10.63
CA LYS A 341 -52.36 15.01 11.40
C LYS A 341 -53.87 15.15 11.52
N ILE A 342 -54.41 15.03 12.73
CA ILE A 342 -55.81 15.38 13.00
C ILE A 342 -55.92 16.90 12.89
N VAL A 343 -56.63 17.38 11.87
CA VAL A 343 -57.01 18.79 11.79
C VAL A 343 -58.26 18.93 12.66
N THR A 344 -58.09 19.42 13.88
CA THR A 344 -59.22 19.89 14.67
C THR A 344 -59.75 21.15 13.98
N LEU A 345 -60.90 21.01 13.32
CA LEU A 345 -61.73 22.15 12.96
C LEU A 345 -62.17 22.79 14.28
N ASP A 346 -61.44 23.81 14.73
CA ASP A 346 -61.89 24.66 15.82
C ASP A 346 -63.28 25.19 15.45
N MET A 347 -64.25 24.89 16.32
CA MET A 347 -65.57 25.49 16.27
C MET A 347 -65.42 27.00 16.36
N LYS A 348 -65.63 27.69 15.23
CA LYS A 348 -66.08 29.08 15.20
C LYS A 348 -67.52 29.08 14.72
N SER A 349 -68.42 29.40 15.65
CA SER A 349 -69.75 29.91 15.36
C SER A 349 -69.62 31.21 14.55
N ASP A 350 -70.17 31.27 13.34
CA ASP A 350 -71.45 31.95 13.07
C ASP A 350 -71.65 32.23 11.57
N SER A 351 -72.93 32.16 11.19
CA SER A 351 -73.58 32.74 10.00
C SER A 351 -73.30 32.19 8.58
N GLU A 352 -74.33 31.45 8.10
CA GLU A 352 -75.03 31.62 6.83
C GLU A 352 -74.39 31.24 5.47
N GLN A 353 -75.03 30.20 4.91
CA GLN A 353 -75.42 29.94 3.51
C GLN A 353 -74.39 29.51 2.45
N ASP A 354 -74.72 28.34 1.90
CA ASP A 354 -74.53 27.88 0.53
C ASP A 354 -73.14 27.92 -0.08
N SER A 355 -72.52 26.74 -0.16
CA SER A 355 -72.52 26.07 -1.46
C SER A 355 -72.13 24.59 -1.34
N ILE A 356 -73.05 23.75 -1.81
CA ILE A 356 -72.76 22.40 -2.26
C ILE A 356 -71.91 22.54 -3.52
N PHE A 357 -70.60 22.28 -3.42
CA PHE A 357 -69.76 22.04 -4.60
C PHE A 357 -69.01 20.72 -4.47
N ILE A 358 -69.52 19.74 -5.21
CA ILE A 358 -68.76 18.60 -5.71
C ILE A 358 -67.76 19.17 -6.73
N PHE A 359 -66.48 19.25 -6.36
CA PHE A 359 -65.39 19.30 -7.34
C PHE A 359 -64.26 18.40 -6.89
N GLN A 360 -64.21 17.23 -7.52
CA GLN A 360 -62.99 16.46 -7.66
C GLN A 360 -62.51 16.64 -9.10
N LEU A 361 -61.43 17.39 -9.30
CA LEU A 361 -60.53 17.21 -10.44
C LEU A 361 -59.12 17.73 -10.12
N SER A 362 -58.20 16.75 -9.99
CA SER A 362 -56.90 16.65 -10.65
C SER A 362 -56.04 17.90 -10.96
N GLN A 363 -54.78 17.78 -10.51
CA GLN A 363 -53.53 18.38 -11.00
C GLN A 363 -53.16 19.80 -10.55
N GLU A 364 -52.07 19.88 -9.79
CA GLU A 364 -50.81 20.59 -10.14
C GLU A 364 -49.83 20.35 -8.98
N ILE A 365 -48.79 19.51 -9.15
CA ILE A 365 -47.45 19.92 -9.60
C ILE A 365 -47.14 21.33 -9.13
N ASP A 366 -46.45 21.48 -8.00
CA ASP A 366 -45.80 22.75 -7.68
C ASP A 366 -44.28 22.58 -7.64
N LEU A 367 -43.68 23.06 -8.73
CA LEU A 367 -42.26 23.27 -8.97
C LEU A 367 -41.95 24.76 -8.66
N GLN A 368 -41.40 25.01 -7.47
CA GLN A 368 -40.53 26.12 -7.09
C GLN A 368 -41.04 27.58 -7.28
N LYS A 369 -41.00 28.40 -6.21
CA LYS A 369 -39.80 29.19 -5.80
C LYS A 369 -40.03 30.11 -4.57
N VAL A 370 -39.08 29.96 -3.64
CA VAL A 370 -38.33 30.99 -2.87
C VAL A 370 -39.04 31.81 -1.78
N GLY A 371 -38.60 31.58 -0.54
CA GLY A 371 -38.69 32.53 0.57
C GLY A 371 -38.26 31.95 1.92
N SER A 372 -36.98 32.06 2.26
CA SER A 372 -36.31 31.77 3.55
C SER A 372 -35.62 30.41 3.70
N GLY A 373 -34.34 30.48 4.05
CA GLY A 373 -33.37 29.39 3.96
C GLY A 373 -33.47 28.38 5.08
N PHE A 374 -33.97 27.19 4.74
CA PHE A 374 -33.54 25.93 5.33
C PHE A 374 -33.44 24.89 4.21
N SER A 375 -32.28 24.26 4.07
CA SER A 375 -31.95 23.31 3.01
C SER A 375 -32.81 22.05 3.11
N LEU A 376 -33.91 22.00 2.36
CA LEU A 376 -34.89 20.92 2.32
C LEU A 376 -34.57 19.93 1.18
N LYS A 377 -33.32 19.47 1.06
CA LYS A 377 -32.88 18.62 -0.07
C LYS A 377 -32.76 17.12 0.22
N HIS A 378 -32.98 16.67 1.46
CA HIS A 378 -32.63 15.28 1.84
C HIS A 378 -33.67 14.51 2.68
N CYS A 379 -34.78 15.12 3.12
CA CYS A 379 -35.81 14.40 3.87
C CYS A 379 -36.70 13.54 2.94
N THR A 380 -36.93 12.29 3.31
CA THR A 380 -37.94 11.43 2.69
C THR A 380 -39.34 12.03 2.82
N TYR A 381 -40.21 11.81 1.82
CA TYR A 381 -41.59 12.33 1.78
C TYR A 381 -42.54 11.76 2.84
N PHE A 382 -42.05 10.85 3.68
CA PHE A 382 -42.80 10.23 4.78
C PHE A 382 -41.96 10.24 6.05
N LYS A 383 -42.64 10.08 7.18
CA LYS A 383 -42.08 10.10 8.53
C LYS A 383 -42.15 8.70 9.16
N TRP A 384 -41.26 8.45 10.11
CA TRP A 384 -41.33 7.30 11.02
C TRP A 384 -41.81 7.74 12.39
N VAL A 385 -42.20 6.78 13.23
CA VAL A 385 -42.74 7.04 14.57
C VAL A 385 -41.82 6.36 15.59
N GLU A 386 -41.55 7.06 16.68
CA GLU A 386 -40.80 6.54 17.83
C GLU A 386 -41.48 5.26 18.36
N GLY A 387 -40.70 4.20 18.56
CA GLY A 387 -41.17 2.91 19.05
C GLY A 387 -41.75 1.98 17.97
N ASP A 388 -42.13 2.50 16.79
CA ASP A 388 -42.69 1.68 15.71
C ASP A 388 -41.62 0.97 14.88
N ILE A 389 -41.96 -0.22 14.39
CA ILE A 389 -41.08 -1.00 13.51
C ILE A 389 -40.95 -0.29 12.16
N CYS A 390 -39.72 0.08 11.85
CA CYS A 390 -39.30 0.70 10.61
C CYS A 390 -38.66 -0.34 9.69
N GLU A 391 -38.85 -0.15 8.38
CA GLU A 391 -38.41 -1.11 7.36
C GLU A 391 -37.46 -0.46 6.36
N VAL A 392 -36.38 -1.17 6.03
CA VAL A 392 -35.43 -0.80 4.99
C VAL A 392 -35.35 -1.95 3.99
N ALA A 393 -35.69 -1.69 2.73
CA ALA A 393 -35.61 -2.68 1.67
C ALA A 393 -34.26 -2.58 0.93
N LEU A 394 -33.59 -3.72 0.79
CA LEU A 394 -32.36 -3.89 0.05
C LEU A 394 -32.54 -4.89 -1.10
N GLN A 395 -31.72 -4.72 -2.14
CA GLN A 395 -31.50 -5.77 -3.14
C GLN A 395 -30.05 -6.24 -3.02
N VAL A 396 -29.89 -7.47 -2.53
CA VAL A 396 -28.58 -8.11 -2.29
C VAL A 396 -28.31 -9.16 -3.38
N PHE A 397 -27.03 -9.39 -3.66
CA PHE A 397 -26.57 -10.36 -4.65
C PHE A 397 -25.43 -11.17 -4.05
N ASN A 398 -25.40 -12.47 -4.34
CA ASN A 398 -24.27 -13.33 -4.02
C ASN A 398 -23.41 -13.56 -5.28
N PRO A 399 -22.22 -12.97 -5.39
CA PRO A 399 -21.32 -13.21 -6.52
C PRO A 399 -20.51 -14.52 -6.40
N LEU A 400 -20.63 -15.27 -5.30
CA LEU A 400 -19.85 -16.49 -5.08
C LEU A 400 -20.47 -17.72 -5.77
N PRO A 401 -19.65 -18.69 -6.21
CA PRO A 401 -20.10 -19.92 -6.88
C PRO A 401 -20.60 -20.99 -5.89
N PHE A 402 -21.08 -20.57 -4.71
CA PHE A 402 -21.63 -21.40 -3.64
C PHE A 402 -22.54 -20.53 -2.74
N GLU A 403 -23.29 -21.20 -1.86
CA GLU A 403 -24.21 -20.54 -0.92
C GLU A 403 -23.47 -19.58 0.03
N LEU A 404 -23.95 -18.36 0.17
CA LEU A 404 -23.41 -17.34 1.06
C LEU A 404 -24.32 -17.18 2.28
N LYS A 405 -23.80 -17.54 3.45
CA LYS A 405 -24.46 -17.33 4.75
C LYS A 405 -24.07 -15.97 5.30
N ILE A 406 -25.08 -15.18 5.63
CA ILE A 406 -24.94 -13.84 6.24
C ILE A 406 -25.62 -13.89 7.59
N THR A 407 -24.91 -13.45 8.62
CA THR A 407 -25.43 -13.36 9.99
C THR A 407 -25.37 -11.92 10.46
N ASN A 408 -26.15 -11.58 11.48
CA ASN A 408 -26.19 -10.26 12.09
C ASN A 408 -26.28 -9.09 11.09
N MET A 409 -27.11 -9.24 10.06
CA MET A 409 -27.35 -8.14 9.12
C MET A 409 -28.29 -7.13 9.78
N SER A 410 -27.83 -5.91 10.04
CA SER A 410 -28.61 -4.89 10.75
C SER A 410 -28.45 -3.51 10.15
N ILE A 411 -29.42 -2.62 10.40
CA ILE A 411 -29.39 -1.23 9.94
C ILE A 411 -28.39 -0.44 10.78
N LEU A 412 -27.55 0.35 10.12
CA LEU A 412 -26.66 1.31 10.77
C LEU A 412 -27.28 2.71 10.67
N ALA A 413 -27.66 3.26 11.82
CA ALA A 413 -28.23 4.60 11.94
C ALA A 413 -27.50 5.42 13.02
N ASP A 414 -27.62 6.74 12.92
CA ASP A 414 -26.96 7.74 13.75
C ASP A 414 -27.93 8.90 14.07
N ASP A 415 -27.48 9.85 14.88
CA ASP A 415 -28.19 11.03 15.43
C ASP A 415 -29.21 10.74 16.55
N ILE A 416 -29.94 9.63 16.46
CA ILE A 416 -30.96 9.25 17.46
C ILE A 416 -30.75 7.79 17.87
N PRO A 417 -30.96 7.44 19.15
CA PRO A 417 -30.97 6.05 19.59
C PRO A 417 -31.89 5.19 18.72
N PHE A 418 -31.30 4.18 18.07
CA PHE A 418 -31.99 3.31 17.13
C PHE A 418 -31.69 1.85 17.48
N GLU A 419 -32.73 1.07 17.72
CA GLU A 419 -32.63 -0.36 17.99
C GLU A 419 -32.73 -1.12 16.66
N SER A 420 -31.63 -1.70 16.19
CA SER A 420 -31.62 -2.50 14.96
C SER A 420 -31.91 -3.97 15.27
N PHE A 421 -32.80 -4.62 14.51
CA PHE A 421 -33.08 -6.04 14.65
C PHE A 421 -32.25 -6.86 13.66
N PRO A 422 -31.26 -7.66 14.12
CA PRO A 422 -30.37 -8.38 13.22
C PRO A 422 -31.09 -9.52 12.48
N ALA A 423 -30.85 -9.63 11.18
CA ALA A 423 -31.37 -10.69 10.33
C ALA A 423 -30.26 -11.68 9.92
N CYS A 424 -30.65 -12.94 9.70
CA CYS A 424 -29.80 -13.97 9.11
C CYS A 424 -30.36 -14.36 7.75
N LEU A 425 -29.47 -14.52 6.76
CA LEU A 425 -29.84 -14.76 5.36
C LEU A 425 -28.96 -15.87 4.80
N SER A 426 -29.51 -16.66 3.89
CA SER A 426 -28.74 -17.61 3.08
C SER A 426 -29.03 -17.35 1.61
N LEU A 427 -28.02 -16.89 0.88
CA LEU A 427 -28.15 -16.53 -0.53
C LEU A 427 -27.62 -17.67 -1.40
N PRO A 428 -28.39 -18.18 -2.37
CA PRO A 428 -27.92 -19.20 -3.31
C PRO A 428 -26.68 -18.72 -4.10
N ALA A 429 -25.92 -19.68 -4.63
CA ALA A 429 -24.76 -19.43 -5.49
C ALA A 429 -25.14 -18.55 -6.69
N GLU A 430 -24.27 -17.57 -7.01
CA GLU A 430 -24.41 -16.67 -8.17
C GLU A 430 -25.83 -16.07 -8.31
N SER A 431 -26.47 -15.79 -7.18
CA SER A 431 -27.87 -15.36 -7.16
C SER A 431 -28.05 -13.91 -7.61
N GLY A 432 -29.15 -13.71 -8.34
CA GLY A 432 -29.64 -12.40 -8.79
C GLY A 432 -30.17 -11.52 -7.64
N PRO A 433 -30.95 -10.47 -7.95
CA PRO A 433 -31.44 -9.56 -6.92
C PRO A 433 -32.35 -10.30 -5.94
N TYR A 434 -31.86 -10.52 -4.72
CA TYR A 434 -32.64 -11.09 -3.63
C TYR A 434 -33.19 -9.94 -2.77
N PRO A 435 -34.52 -9.78 -2.65
CA PRO A 435 -35.11 -8.74 -1.83
C PRO A 435 -34.95 -9.09 -0.34
N VAL A 436 -34.38 -8.16 0.43
CA VAL A 436 -34.22 -8.28 1.88
C VAL A 436 -34.85 -7.06 2.53
N THR A 437 -35.64 -7.28 3.57
CA THR A 437 -36.14 -6.20 4.43
C THR A 437 -35.43 -6.30 5.77
N LEU A 438 -34.73 -5.23 6.15
CA LEU A 438 -34.18 -5.08 7.49
C LEU A 438 -35.14 -4.27 8.34
N HIS A 439 -35.14 -4.57 9.63
CA HIS A 439 -36.06 -3.98 10.60
C HIS A 439 -35.29 -3.30 11.73
N GLY A 440 -35.91 -2.31 12.34
CA GLY A 440 -35.45 -1.67 13.56
C GLY A 440 -36.50 -0.70 14.11
N SER A 441 -36.26 -0.14 15.28
CA SER A 441 -37.15 0.81 15.93
C SER A 441 -36.38 2.03 16.44
N PRO A 442 -36.76 3.26 16.06
CA PRO A 442 -36.19 4.47 16.64
C PRO A 442 -36.73 4.65 18.06
N VAL A 443 -35.84 4.79 19.04
CA VAL A 443 -36.19 4.91 20.46
C VAL A 443 -36.42 6.37 20.86
N GLY A 444 -35.97 7.32 20.04
CA GLY A 444 -36.24 8.75 20.23
C GLY A 444 -36.88 9.39 18.99
N SER A 445 -37.34 10.63 19.17
CA SER A 445 -37.88 11.47 18.09
C SER A 445 -36.87 12.55 17.66
N GLY A 446 -37.00 13.01 16.42
CA GLY A 446 -36.10 13.98 15.78
C GLY A 446 -35.68 13.55 14.38
N LYS A 447 -34.51 14.00 13.90
CA LYS A 447 -33.95 13.57 12.62
C LYS A 447 -33.05 12.35 12.81
N LEU A 448 -33.40 11.24 12.17
CA LEU A 448 -32.60 10.02 12.14
C LEU A 448 -31.82 9.95 10.84
N GLN A 449 -30.51 9.68 10.91
CA GLN A 449 -29.67 9.48 9.74
C GLN A 449 -29.31 8.01 9.57
N THR A 450 -29.77 7.38 8.50
CA THR A 450 -29.36 6.03 8.11
C THR A 450 -28.08 6.09 7.29
N LEU A 451 -27.00 5.53 7.84
CA LEU A 451 -25.64 5.55 7.27
C LEU A 451 -25.33 4.33 6.40
N GLY A 452 -26.00 3.21 6.64
CA GLY A 452 -25.78 1.96 5.93
C GLY A 452 -26.26 0.73 6.68
N TYR A 453 -25.44 -0.31 6.69
CA TYR A 453 -25.76 -1.57 7.36
C TYR A 453 -24.50 -2.24 7.90
N THR A 454 -24.68 -3.14 8.87
CA THR A 454 -23.63 -4.04 9.33
C THR A 454 -23.94 -5.47 8.94
N THR A 455 -22.93 -6.30 8.73
CA THR A 455 -23.08 -7.74 8.40
C THR A 455 -21.94 -8.56 8.98
N HIS A 456 -22.23 -9.80 9.33
CA HIS A 456 -21.21 -10.82 9.61
C HIS A 456 -21.18 -11.85 8.48
N VAL A 457 -20.05 -11.92 7.80
CA VAL A 457 -19.84 -12.76 6.61
C VAL A 457 -18.50 -13.48 6.77
N MET A 458 -18.51 -14.82 6.68
CA MET A 458 -17.35 -15.68 7.00
C MET A 458 -16.65 -15.33 8.33
N GLY A 459 -17.44 -15.02 9.37
CA GLY A 459 -16.93 -14.64 10.70
C GLY A 459 -16.20 -13.28 10.76
N VAL A 460 -16.26 -12.48 9.70
CA VAL A 460 -15.77 -11.09 9.65
C VAL A 460 -16.94 -10.15 9.87
N LYS A 461 -16.79 -9.19 10.80
CA LYS A 461 -17.75 -8.11 11.04
C LYS A 461 -17.48 -6.97 10.06
N ASN A 462 -18.51 -6.54 9.36
CA ASN A 462 -18.42 -5.53 8.32
C ASN A 462 -19.30 -4.35 8.69
N ILE A 463 -18.74 -3.15 8.56
CA ILE A 463 -19.47 -1.88 8.64
C ILE A 463 -19.53 -1.34 7.20
N CYS A 464 -20.70 -1.42 6.58
CA CYS A 464 -20.90 -1.08 5.18
C CYS A 464 -21.63 0.27 5.09
N LEU A 465 -20.87 1.34 4.91
CA LEU A 465 -21.44 2.69 4.74
C LEU A 465 -21.92 2.87 3.30
N LEU A 466 -23.08 3.51 3.11
CA LEU A 466 -23.67 3.69 1.77
C LEU A 466 -22.77 4.53 0.85
N LYS A 467 -22.02 5.47 1.41
CA LYS A 467 -21.06 6.31 0.67
C LYS A 467 -19.95 5.50 -0.01
N ASP A 468 -19.60 4.34 0.54
CA ASP A 468 -18.50 3.49 0.05
C ASP A 468 -18.99 2.45 -0.97
N ILE A 469 -20.30 2.36 -1.20
CA ILE A 469 -20.92 1.38 -2.10
C ILE A 469 -21.15 2.03 -3.47
N PRO A 470 -20.41 1.66 -4.53
CA PRO A 470 -20.47 2.35 -5.82
C PRO A 470 -21.84 2.33 -6.51
N ALA A 471 -22.68 1.34 -6.19
CA ALA A 471 -24.02 1.21 -6.77
C ALA A 471 -25.04 2.18 -6.16
N ILE A 472 -24.76 2.75 -4.98
CA ILE A 472 -25.70 3.58 -4.23
C ILE A 472 -25.33 5.04 -4.44
N ARG A 473 -26.25 5.80 -5.05
CA ARG A 473 -26.00 7.22 -5.38
C ARG A 473 -26.02 8.16 -4.17
N LYS A 474 -26.70 7.76 -3.08
CA LYS A 474 -26.92 8.61 -1.90
C LYS A 474 -26.02 8.14 -0.75
N PRO A 475 -25.20 9.01 -0.16
CA PRO A 475 -24.24 8.62 0.88
C PRO A 475 -24.93 8.32 2.23
N ASN A 476 -26.12 8.86 2.45
CA ASN A 476 -26.95 8.65 3.63
C ASN A 476 -28.42 8.92 3.28
N PHE A 477 -29.32 8.55 4.18
CA PHE A 477 -30.72 8.94 4.13
C PHE A 477 -31.12 9.57 5.45
N THR A 478 -31.85 10.68 5.41
CA THR A 478 -32.37 11.34 6.61
C THR A 478 -33.89 11.24 6.62
N ILE A 479 -34.45 10.83 7.75
CA ILE A 479 -35.89 10.71 7.97
C ILE A 479 -36.29 11.39 9.27
N ASP A 480 -37.42 12.07 9.26
CA ASP A 480 -38.01 12.64 10.48
C ASP A 480 -38.77 11.55 11.23
N VAL A 481 -38.38 11.33 12.48
CA VAL A 481 -39.05 10.47 13.46
C VAL A 481 -39.90 11.35 14.37
N ILE A 482 -41.21 11.10 14.39
CA ILE A 482 -42.14 11.81 15.28
C ILE A 482 -42.31 11.05 16.61
N PRO A 483 -42.63 11.74 17.72
CA PRO A 483 -42.86 11.08 19.00
C PRO A 483 -44.06 10.14 18.93
N ARG A 484 -44.00 9.09 19.76
CA ARG A 484 -45.12 8.15 19.95
C ARG A 484 -46.36 8.86 20.49
N LEU A 485 -47.54 8.36 20.14
CA LEU A 485 -48.77 8.85 20.76
C LEU A 485 -48.76 8.56 22.26
N PRO A 486 -49.31 9.46 23.10
CA PRO A 486 -49.46 9.20 24.53
C PRO A 486 -50.30 7.94 24.74
N THR A 487 -49.74 6.93 25.40
CA THR A 487 -50.50 5.77 25.86
C THR A 487 -51.33 6.19 27.07
N THR A 488 -52.65 6.22 26.92
CA THR A 488 -53.63 6.46 28.01
C THR A 488 -53.69 5.32 29.00
#